data_AF-A0A9Q5CJS0-F1
#
_entry.id   AF-A0A9Q5CJS0-F1
#
_cell.length_a   1.000
_cell.length_b   1.000
_cell.length_c   1.000
_cell.angle_alpha   90.00
_cell.angle_beta   90.00
_cell.angle_gamma   90.00
#
_symmetry.space_group_name_H-M   'P 1'
#
loop_
_entity.id
_entity.type
_entity.pdbx_description
1 polymer ?
#
loop_
_entity_poly.entity_id
_entity_poly.type
_entity_poly.pdbx_seq_one_letter_code
_entity_poly.pdbx_strand_id
1 'polypeptide(L)'
;MRISSRAVEFLVGIITGDTQISEYRSGPRLVDFFNSHGEEDLYGQGFLSRHHYVRDKLNKLNGTDRLKAVVAEAFEFGLDRERETEDAAFQFNKVLSRDGFRLVKDYHAGFMQGDEYIEGEMFFRVKAAVDLSYPLTFGH
;
A
#
# COMPACT_ATOMS: atom_id res chain seq x y z
N MET A 1 5.14 11.97 3.53
CA MET A 1 5.99 11.23 2.56
C MET A 1 5.82 11.86 1.18
N ARG A 2 6.88 12.06 0.39
CA ARG A 2 6.75 12.50 -1.02
C ARG A 2 7.20 11.39 -1.97
N ILE A 3 6.41 11.11 -3.00
CA ILE A 3 6.69 10.08 -4.01
C ILE A 3 6.67 10.66 -5.43
N SER A 4 7.38 10.02 -6.34
CA SER A 4 7.47 10.38 -7.75
C SER A 4 6.18 10.06 -8.52
N SER A 5 6.01 10.69 -9.70
CA SER A 5 4.92 10.35 -10.61
C SER A 5 4.93 8.86 -11.01
N ARG A 6 6.12 8.26 -11.14
CA ARG A 6 6.26 6.84 -11.43
C ARG A 6 5.69 5.96 -10.30
N ALA A 7 5.92 6.33 -9.05
CA ALA A 7 5.33 5.63 -7.91
C ALA A 7 3.81 5.84 -7.85
N VAL A 8 3.33 7.06 -8.16
CA VAL A 8 1.89 7.33 -8.27
C VAL A 8 1.24 6.42 -9.32
N GLU A 9 1.79 6.31 -10.53
CA GLU A 9 1.21 5.45 -11.58
C GLU A 9 1.21 3.96 -11.20
N PHE A 10 2.25 3.50 -10.49
CA PHE A 10 2.27 2.14 -9.96
C PHE A 10 1.09 1.92 -9.00
N LEU A 11 0.92 2.83 -8.05
CA LEU A 11 -0.18 2.77 -7.07
C LEU A 11 -1.55 2.91 -7.73
N VAL A 12 -1.69 3.71 -8.80
CA VAL A 12 -2.94 3.77 -9.57
C VAL A 12 -3.32 2.37 -10.04
N GLY A 13 -2.39 1.62 -10.64
CA GLY A 13 -2.65 0.26 -11.12
C GLY A 13 -2.97 -0.76 -10.03
N ILE A 14 -2.40 -0.59 -8.83
CA ILE A 14 -2.65 -1.45 -7.66
C ILE A 14 -3.98 -1.09 -6.98
N ILE A 15 -4.29 0.19 -6.81
CA ILE A 15 -5.50 0.61 -6.11
C ILE A 15 -6.73 0.36 -6.98
N THR A 16 -6.67 0.64 -8.30
CA THR A 16 -7.79 0.34 -9.20
C THR A 16 -7.98 -1.15 -9.46
N GLY A 17 -6.91 -1.95 -9.35
CA GLY A 17 -6.91 -3.37 -9.71
C GLY A 17 -6.88 -3.63 -11.21
N ASP A 18 -6.67 -2.61 -12.04
CA ASP A 18 -6.69 -2.75 -13.51
C ASP A 18 -5.46 -3.50 -14.06
N THR A 19 -4.41 -3.63 -13.25
CA THR A 19 -3.23 -4.44 -13.58
C THR A 19 -3.43 -5.94 -13.33
N GLN A 20 -4.57 -6.34 -12.74
CA GLN A 20 -4.87 -7.72 -12.31
C GLN A 20 -3.91 -8.28 -11.25
N ILE A 21 -3.03 -7.45 -10.70
CA ILE A 21 -2.15 -7.81 -9.57
C ILE A 21 -2.96 -7.83 -8.27
N SER A 22 -3.84 -6.84 -8.08
CA SER A 22 -4.77 -6.71 -6.96
C SER A 22 -6.22 -6.89 -7.44
N GLU A 23 -7.16 -7.07 -6.51
CA GLU A 23 -8.58 -7.16 -6.85
C GLU A 23 -9.08 -5.85 -7.49
N TYR A 24 -9.93 -6.00 -8.51
CA TYR A 24 -10.61 -4.88 -9.14
C TYR A 24 -11.48 -4.10 -8.12
N ARG A 25 -11.26 -2.79 -8.05
CA ARG A 25 -12.12 -1.88 -7.29
C ARG A 25 -13.03 -1.09 -8.23
N SER A 26 -14.34 -1.19 -7.97
CA SER A 26 -15.36 -0.36 -8.62
C SER A 26 -15.24 1.09 -8.17
N GLY A 27 -15.87 2.02 -8.89
CA GLY A 27 -15.89 3.43 -8.52
C GLY A 27 -16.34 3.69 -7.06
N PRO A 28 -17.46 3.10 -6.59
CA PRO A 28 -17.86 3.19 -5.18
C PRO A 28 -16.80 2.65 -4.22
N ARG A 29 -16.22 1.47 -4.50
CA ARG A 29 -15.17 0.89 -3.63
C ARG A 29 -13.91 1.77 -3.56
N LEU A 30 -13.58 2.50 -4.63
CA LEU A 30 -12.48 3.47 -4.61
C LEU A 30 -12.81 4.68 -3.73
N VAL A 31 -14.04 5.17 -3.77
CA VAL A 31 -14.50 6.24 -2.88
C VAL A 31 -14.44 5.77 -1.43
N ASP A 32 -14.95 4.58 -1.12
CA ASP A 32 -14.90 4.01 0.23
C ASP A 32 -13.46 3.87 0.74
N PHE A 33 -12.55 3.38 -0.11
CA PHE A 33 -11.12 3.26 0.19
C PHE A 33 -10.47 4.61 0.53
N PHE A 34 -10.72 5.67 -0.24
CA PHE A 34 -10.12 6.97 0.10
C PHE A 34 -10.81 7.66 1.27
N ASN A 35 -12.11 7.41 1.46
CA ASN A 35 -12.88 7.92 2.60
C ASN A 35 -12.43 7.27 3.93
N SER A 36 -12.05 5.99 3.95
CA SER A 36 -11.45 5.34 5.13
C SER A 36 -10.16 6.05 5.58
N HIS A 37 -9.47 6.69 4.64
CA HIS A 37 -8.29 7.49 4.89
C HIS A 37 -8.58 8.98 5.11
N GLY A 38 -9.83 9.42 5.23
CA GLY A 38 -10.21 10.80 5.55
C GLY A 38 -10.51 11.71 4.36
N GLU A 39 -10.79 11.16 3.18
CA GLU A 39 -11.54 11.88 2.15
C GLU A 39 -13.05 11.83 2.47
N GLU A 40 -13.84 12.66 1.79
CA GLU A 40 -15.30 12.76 2.00
C GLU A 40 -16.03 12.83 0.66
N ASP A 41 -15.57 12.06 -0.33
CA ASP A 41 -16.16 12.10 -1.66
C ASP A 41 -17.46 11.29 -1.73
N LEU A 42 -18.30 11.64 -2.71
CA LEU A 42 -19.50 10.90 -3.07
C LEU A 42 -19.38 10.35 -4.50
N TYR A 43 -19.76 9.09 -4.68
CA TYR A 43 -19.81 8.49 -6.01
C TYR A 43 -21.15 8.81 -6.69
N GLY A 44 -21.13 9.27 -7.95
CA GLY A 44 -22.34 9.69 -8.65
C GLY A 44 -22.17 10.02 -10.13
N GLN A 45 -23.20 10.63 -10.73
CA GLN A 45 -23.17 11.03 -12.14
C GLN A 45 -22.09 12.10 -12.37
N GLY A 46 -21.31 11.96 -13.45
CA GLY A 46 -20.20 12.86 -13.76
C GLY A 46 -18.91 12.56 -12.99
N PHE A 47 -18.85 11.45 -12.25
CA PHE A 47 -17.64 11.02 -11.57
C PHE A 47 -16.48 10.79 -12.55
N LEU A 48 -15.27 11.11 -12.10
CA LEU A 48 -14.05 10.93 -12.88
C LEU A 48 -13.85 9.44 -13.25
N SER A 49 -13.06 9.17 -14.30
CA SER A 49 -12.62 7.79 -14.54
C SER A 49 -11.84 7.28 -13.32
N ARG A 50 -11.91 5.97 -13.05
CA ARG A 50 -11.26 5.34 -11.89
C ARG A 50 -9.78 5.71 -11.78
N HIS A 51 -9.02 5.58 -12.87
CA HIS A 51 -7.61 5.97 -12.90
C HIS A 51 -7.40 7.46 -12.58
N HIS A 52 -8.26 8.34 -13.13
CA HIS A 52 -8.12 9.77 -12.90
C HIS A 52 -8.44 10.13 -11.46
N TYR A 53 -9.51 9.56 -10.89
CA TYR A 53 -9.87 9.72 -9.48
C TYR A 53 -8.72 9.28 -8.56
N VAL A 54 -8.22 8.05 -8.71
CA VAL A 54 -7.13 7.53 -7.87
C VAL A 54 -5.87 8.39 -8.01
N ARG A 55 -5.51 8.78 -9.22
CA ARG A 55 -4.35 9.65 -9.48
C ARG A 55 -4.48 11.01 -8.81
N ASP A 56 -5.66 11.63 -8.91
CA ASP A 56 -5.95 12.91 -8.26
C ASP A 56 -5.80 12.80 -6.75
N LYS A 57 -6.36 11.75 -6.13
CA LYS A 57 -6.23 11.52 -4.68
C LYS A 57 -4.79 11.27 -4.24
N LEU A 58 -4.05 10.43 -4.97
CA LEU A 58 -2.64 10.20 -4.67
C LEU A 58 -1.82 11.49 -4.78
N ASN A 59 -2.08 12.33 -5.77
CA ASN A 59 -1.42 13.63 -5.91
C ASN A 59 -1.78 14.59 -4.79
N LYS A 60 -3.06 14.67 -4.39
CA LYS A 60 -3.52 15.48 -3.26
C LYS A 60 -2.85 15.06 -1.95
N LEU A 61 -2.73 13.75 -1.72
CA LEU A 61 -2.13 13.20 -0.51
C LEU A 61 -0.59 13.24 -0.53
N ASN A 62 0.02 13.47 -1.69
CA ASN A 62 1.47 13.48 -1.83
C ASN A 62 2.12 14.60 -1.01
N GLY A 63 3.05 14.23 -0.13
CA GLY A 63 3.67 15.12 0.84
C GLY A 63 3.00 15.13 2.22
N THR A 64 1.80 14.57 2.37
CA THR A 64 1.13 14.44 3.66
C THR A 64 1.57 13.19 4.43
N ASP A 65 1.22 13.12 5.71
CA ASP A 65 1.45 11.92 6.54
C ASP A 65 0.47 10.79 6.23
N ARG A 66 -0.76 11.14 5.78
CA ARG A 66 -1.83 10.19 5.42
C ARG A 66 -1.43 9.25 4.28
N LEU A 67 -0.57 9.70 3.35
CA LEU A 67 -0.15 8.88 2.21
C LEU A 67 0.53 7.56 2.63
N LYS A 68 1.22 7.51 3.78
CA LYS A 68 1.85 6.26 4.24
C LYS A 68 0.83 5.16 4.50
N ALA A 69 -0.31 5.51 5.12
CA ALA A 69 -1.39 4.56 5.40
C ALA A 69 -2.03 4.07 4.11
N VAL A 70 -2.32 4.99 3.18
CA VAL A 70 -2.86 4.66 1.85
C VAL A 70 -1.94 3.71 1.08
N VAL A 71 -0.63 3.94 1.13
CA VAL A 71 0.34 3.06 0.48
C VAL A 71 0.44 1.71 1.17
N ALA A 72 0.30 1.62 2.50
CA ALA A 72 0.27 0.35 3.20
C ALA A 72 -0.98 -0.47 2.84
N GLU A 73 -2.17 0.13 2.98
CA GLU A 73 -3.47 -0.53 2.72
C GLU A 73 -3.62 -0.92 1.24
N ALA A 74 -2.99 -0.18 0.31
CA ALA A 74 -2.97 -0.56 -1.09
C ALA A 74 -2.35 -1.96 -1.34
N PHE A 75 -1.52 -2.47 -0.42
CA PHE A 75 -0.89 -3.79 -0.49
C PHE A 75 -1.51 -4.77 0.52
N GLU A 76 -2.79 -4.63 0.82
CA GLU A 76 -3.58 -5.62 1.54
C GLU A 76 -4.49 -6.36 0.54
N PHE A 77 -3.96 -7.41 -0.12
CA PHE A 77 -4.70 -8.14 -1.17
C PHE A 77 -5.58 -9.28 -0.65
N GLY A 78 -5.52 -9.59 0.65
CA GLY A 78 -6.19 -10.74 1.27
C GLY A 78 -5.21 -11.87 1.64
N LEU A 79 -5.64 -12.69 2.59
CA LEU A 79 -4.81 -13.71 3.26
C LEU A 79 -4.36 -14.84 2.34
N ASP A 80 -5.16 -15.18 1.34
CA ASP A 80 -4.88 -16.23 0.37
C ASP A 80 -3.94 -15.77 -0.76
N ARG A 81 -3.50 -14.50 -0.73
CA ARG A 81 -2.71 -13.86 -1.80
C ARG A 81 -1.38 -13.29 -1.30
N GLU A 82 -0.84 -13.86 -0.23
CA GLU A 82 0.40 -13.38 0.40
C GLU A 82 1.55 -13.28 -0.61
N ARG A 83 1.76 -14.32 -1.42
CA ARG A 83 2.84 -14.35 -2.42
C ARG A 83 2.69 -13.23 -3.47
N GLU A 84 1.50 -13.05 -4.02
CA GLU A 84 1.22 -11.98 -4.99
C GLU A 84 1.41 -10.60 -4.37
N THR A 85 1.07 -10.47 -3.09
CA THR A 85 1.24 -9.23 -2.33
C THR A 85 2.73 -8.91 -2.15
N GLU A 86 3.53 -9.91 -1.75
CA GLU A 86 4.98 -9.76 -1.63
C GLU A 86 5.65 -9.44 -2.97
N ASP A 87 5.28 -10.13 -4.03
CA ASP A 87 5.80 -9.89 -5.38
C ASP A 87 5.48 -8.46 -5.84
N ALA A 88 4.24 -8.01 -5.62
CA ALA A 88 3.83 -6.63 -5.92
C ALA A 88 4.63 -5.61 -5.10
N ALA A 89 4.78 -5.84 -3.80
CA ALA A 89 5.55 -4.97 -2.92
C ALA A 89 7.03 -4.91 -3.32
N PHE A 90 7.61 -6.03 -3.73
CA PHE A 90 8.96 -6.09 -4.26
C PHE A 90 9.12 -5.27 -5.54
N GLN A 91 8.18 -5.39 -6.49
CA GLN A 91 8.21 -4.57 -7.71
C GLN A 91 8.04 -3.08 -7.40
N PHE A 92 7.13 -2.73 -6.49
CA PHE A 92 6.92 -1.34 -6.09
C PHE A 92 8.16 -0.74 -5.42
N ASN A 93 8.85 -1.52 -4.58
CA ASN A 93 10.09 -1.10 -3.91
C ASN A 93 11.22 -0.73 -4.89
N LYS A 94 11.26 -1.31 -6.10
CA LYS A 94 12.21 -0.88 -7.15
C LYS A 94 12.01 0.57 -7.60
N VAL A 95 10.80 1.10 -7.41
CA VAL A 95 10.44 2.49 -7.68
C VAL A 95 10.52 3.32 -6.39
N LEU A 96 9.82 2.89 -5.34
CA LEU A 96 9.68 3.65 -4.09
C LEU A 96 11.03 3.92 -3.38
N SER A 97 12.01 3.01 -3.51
CA SER A 97 13.35 3.20 -2.95
C SER A 97 14.08 4.41 -3.52
N ARG A 98 13.80 4.79 -4.77
CA ARG A 98 14.35 6.01 -5.40
C ARG A 98 13.74 7.28 -4.81
N ASP A 99 12.53 7.16 -4.27
CA ASP A 99 11.85 8.23 -3.54
C ASP A 99 12.27 8.28 -2.05
N GLY A 100 13.19 7.40 -1.63
CA GLY A 100 13.72 7.36 -0.27
C GLY A 100 12.87 6.59 0.72
N PHE A 101 11.94 5.74 0.25
CA PHE A 101 11.07 4.92 1.10
C PHE A 101 11.06 3.45 0.69
N ARG A 102 10.59 2.56 1.56
CA ARG A 102 10.35 1.14 1.24
C ARG A 102 9.10 0.65 1.95
N LEU A 103 8.38 -0.25 1.30
CA LEU A 103 7.47 -1.20 1.94
C LEU A 103 8.30 -2.26 2.65
N VAL A 104 8.08 -2.42 3.95
CA VAL A 104 8.71 -3.42 4.79
C VAL A 104 7.60 -4.33 5.32
N LYS A 105 7.73 -5.63 5.06
CA LYS A 105 6.82 -6.65 5.59
C LYS A 105 6.95 -6.70 7.11
N ASP A 106 5.83 -6.79 7.78
CA ASP A 106 5.69 -6.94 9.22
C ASP A 106 4.50 -7.87 9.49
N TYR A 107 4.29 -8.24 10.75
CA TYR A 107 3.22 -9.15 11.15
C TYR A 107 2.42 -8.56 12.30
N HIS A 108 1.11 -8.76 12.28
CA HIS A 108 0.30 -8.54 13.46
C HIS A 108 0.72 -9.51 14.57
N ALA A 109 0.40 -9.17 15.82
CA ALA A 109 0.64 -10.10 16.92
C ALA A 109 -0.18 -11.37 16.69
N GLY A 110 0.49 -12.53 16.69
CA GLY A 110 -0.19 -13.82 16.71
C GLY A 110 -0.87 -14.08 18.06
N PHE A 111 -1.67 -15.13 18.11
CA PHE A 111 -2.41 -15.51 19.31
C PHE A 111 -2.43 -17.03 19.49
N MET A 112 -2.60 -17.47 20.73
CA MET A 112 -2.79 -18.89 21.04
C MET A 112 -4.26 -19.26 20.86
N GLN A 113 -4.52 -20.36 20.16
CA GLN A 113 -5.83 -21.01 20.08
C GLN A 113 -5.71 -22.43 20.65
N GLY A 114 -6.05 -22.58 21.94
CA GLY A 114 -5.73 -23.80 22.67
C GLY A 114 -4.22 -23.96 22.82
N ASP A 115 -3.68 -25.08 22.33
CA ASP A 115 -2.24 -25.38 22.34
C ASP A 115 -1.54 -25.00 21.02
N GLU A 116 -2.27 -24.46 20.04
CA GLU A 116 -1.74 -24.04 18.75
C GLU A 116 -1.43 -22.54 18.75
N TYR A 117 -0.27 -22.16 18.22
CA TYR A 117 0.07 -20.76 17.94
C TYR A 117 -0.39 -20.40 16.53
N ILE A 118 -1.28 -19.41 16.44
CA ILE A 118 -1.74 -18.84 15.18
C ILE A 118 -0.90 -17.60 14.88
N GLU A 119 -0.16 -17.63 13.78
CA GLU A 119 0.62 -16.49 13.31
C GLU A 119 -0.30 -15.31 12.94
N GLY A 120 0.12 -14.10 13.28
CA GLY A 120 -0.64 -12.90 12.93
C GLY A 120 -0.50 -12.57 11.45
N GLU A 121 -1.52 -11.92 10.90
CA GLU A 121 -1.57 -11.59 9.47
C GLU A 121 -0.39 -10.68 9.07
N MET A 122 0.19 -10.95 7.89
CA MET A 122 1.22 -10.06 7.36
C MET A 122 0.62 -8.73 6.92
N PHE A 123 1.38 -7.67 7.08
CA PHE A 123 1.05 -6.36 6.54
C PHE A 123 2.31 -5.61 6.13
N PHE A 124 2.15 -4.50 5.42
CA PHE A 124 3.28 -3.66 5.03
C PHE A 124 3.30 -2.35 5.78
N ARG A 125 4.51 -1.92 6.16
CA ARG A 125 4.78 -0.57 6.69
C ARG A 125 5.66 0.20 5.74
N VAL A 126 5.39 1.48 5.58
CA VAL A 126 6.28 2.40 4.86
C VAL A 126 7.38 2.90 5.80
N LYS A 127 8.65 2.60 5.50
CA LYS A 127 9.83 3.12 6.22
C LYS A 127 10.70 3.99 5.32
N ALA A 128 11.45 4.92 5.89
CA ALA A 128 12.48 5.63 5.13
C ALA A 128 13.59 4.63 4.74
N ALA A 129 14.11 4.72 3.53
CA ALA A 129 15.15 3.82 3.04
C ALA A 129 16.47 3.97 3.82
N VAL A 130 16.69 5.14 4.43
CA VAL A 130 17.84 5.42 5.32
C VAL A 130 17.69 4.79 6.71
N ASP A 131 16.47 4.47 7.16
CA ASP A 131 16.24 3.83 8.47
C ASP A 131 16.58 2.33 8.48
N LEU A 132 17.05 1.79 7.35
CA LEU A 132 17.46 0.38 7.22
C LEU A 132 18.98 0.17 7.33
N SER A 133 19.76 1.22 7.55
CA SER A 133 21.15 1.07 7.98
C SER A 133 21.19 0.78 9.49
N TYR A 134 20.85 -0.45 9.89
CA TYR A 134 21.39 -0.99 11.13
C TYR A 134 22.82 -1.50 10.90
N PRO A 135 23.70 -1.42 11.92
CA PRO A 135 25.13 -1.66 11.77
C PRO A 135 25.36 -3.11 11.35
N LEU A 136 26.34 -3.31 10.47
CA LEU A 136 26.94 -4.61 10.22
C LEU A 136 27.57 -5.10 11.54
N THR A 137 26.79 -5.72 12.42
CA THR A 137 27.35 -6.59 13.44
C THR A 137 27.72 -7.89 12.76
N PHE A 138 28.89 -7.91 12.14
CA PHE A 138 29.64 -9.14 11.97
C PHE A 138 30.04 -9.59 13.38
N GLY A 139 29.28 -10.54 13.94
CA GLY A 139 29.73 -11.29 15.11
C GLY A 139 30.89 -12.20 14.67
N HIS A 140 32.03 -12.01 15.34
CA HIS A 140 33.21 -12.86 15.27
C HIS A 140 32.96 -14.28 15.77
#